data_AF-A0A7W0NTA3-F1
#
_entry.id   AF-A0A7W0NTA3-F1
#
_cell.length_a   1.000
_cell.length_b   1.000
_cell.length_c   1.000
_cell.angle_alpha   90.00
_cell.angle_beta   90.00
_cell.angle_gamma   90.00
#
_symmetry.space_group_name_H-M   'P 1'
#
loop_
_entity.id
_entity.type
_entity.pdbx_description
1 polymer ?
#
loop_
_entity_poly.entity_id
_entity_poly.type
_entity_poly.pdbx_seq_one_letter_code
_entity_poly.pdbx_strand_id
1 'polypeptide(L)'
;MHDTNLLEDQPIAWTPTPDVIERSQLTKFMRQVGVSTWEELYAFSVRDVEKFTEEVLKFLDIKFDPPYEKVLDTSGGIEFPRWFAGGFPQSRKDAKEAQAETRAVASVPLSEPGAIATGSPDGDLQTSDSSELPPRRRNGGTPPKQGGDLSSHESEPGAVATGSLSHAGLNITEMCLDRWQTDEMKDQPAVIFEGEKSILEEDLQLGNSYFAKGTESYWDNAFPETLTYGELANRVELFAAAMRAEGLGKGDAIGIHLPMVPETIISLLAIGRIGAIAVPVFSGYGVLAIEARLTAVEARALITCDGFPRRGRYVAAFESALEAVKNTPCLRKVFVLTRYGRSDELTPLLDAEDGFYFDLGDAIWSGEQLPEPLGSPEPTSAEDPLIILYTSGTTGKPKGIAHTHA
;
A
#
# COMPACT_ATOMS: atom_id res chain seq x y z
N MET A 1 -44.94 -10.97 1.88
CA MET A 1 -43.87 -11.40 2.79
C MET A 1 -43.84 -10.38 3.92
N HIS A 2 -44.16 -10.81 5.13
CA HIS A 2 -43.90 -9.98 6.30
C HIS A 2 -42.39 -10.03 6.53
N ASP A 3 -41.71 -8.95 6.19
CA ASP A 3 -40.31 -8.75 6.54
C ASP A 3 -40.27 -8.39 8.04
N THR A 4 -40.51 -9.39 8.89
CA THR A 4 -40.32 -9.26 10.34
C THR A 4 -38.82 -9.22 10.56
N ASN A 5 -38.29 -8.01 10.73
CA ASN A 5 -36.92 -7.80 11.14
C ASN A 5 -36.73 -8.43 12.53
N LEU A 6 -36.22 -9.67 12.57
CA LEU A 6 -36.03 -10.49 13.79
C LEU A 6 -35.11 -9.83 14.84
N LEU A 7 -34.52 -8.68 14.51
CA LEU A 7 -33.58 -7.92 15.33
C LEU A 7 -34.23 -6.72 16.05
N GLU A 8 -35.44 -6.28 15.69
CA GLU A 8 -36.04 -5.04 16.25
C GLU A 8 -36.29 -5.11 17.76
N ASP A 9 -36.59 -6.29 18.29
CA ASP A 9 -36.91 -6.51 19.72
C ASP A 9 -35.80 -7.25 20.48
N GLN A 10 -34.62 -7.42 19.90
CA GLN A 10 -33.52 -8.11 20.59
C GLN A 10 -32.93 -7.17 21.67
N PRO A 11 -32.68 -7.67 22.90
CA PRO A 11 -32.02 -6.87 23.91
C PRO A 11 -30.60 -6.52 23.46
N ILE A 12 -30.18 -5.27 23.67
CA ILE A 12 -28.82 -4.82 23.41
C ILE A 12 -27.87 -5.71 24.22
N ALA A 13 -26.99 -6.45 23.53
CA ALA A 13 -26.10 -7.44 24.15
C ALA A 13 -25.10 -6.81 25.14
N TRP A 14 -24.76 -5.54 24.95
CA TRP A 14 -23.84 -4.81 25.81
C TRP A 14 -23.99 -3.29 25.65
N THR A 15 -23.88 -2.56 26.76
CA THR A 15 -23.77 -1.10 26.78
C THR A 15 -22.54 -0.70 27.60
N PRO A 16 -21.79 0.35 27.19
CA PRO A 16 -20.63 0.80 27.95
C PRO A 16 -21.05 1.30 29.33
N THR A 17 -20.23 0.99 30.34
CA THR A 17 -20.43 1.54 31.68
C THR A 17 -20.12 3.05 31.69
N PRO A 18 -20.64 3.82 32.67
CA PRO A 18 -20.33 5.24 32.80
C PRO A 18 -18.82 5.54 32.81
N ASP A 19 -18.03 4.70 33.49
CA ASP A 19 -16.57 4.86 33.54
C ASP A 19 -15.89 4.66 32.17
N VAL A 20 -16.41 3.73 31.35
CA VAL A 20 -15.91 3.49 29.99
C VAL A 20 -16.22 4.68 29.09
N ILE A 21 -17.43 5.24 29.20
CA ILE A 21 -17.83 6.44 28.47
C ILE A 21 -16.89 7.59 28.85
N GLU A 22 -16.77 7.88 30.15
CA GLU A 22 -16.01 9.01 30.69
C GLU A 22 -14.55 9.04 30.21
N ARG A 23 -13.89 7.88 30.17
CA ARG A 23 -12.47 7.78 29.76
C ARG A 23 -12.25 7.69 28.24
N SER A 24 -13.32 7.60 27.44
CA SER A 24 -13.22 7.38 26.01
C SER A 24 -12.64 8.59 25.27
N GLN A 25 -11.93 8.33 24.16
CA GLN A 25 -11.47 9.41 23.27
C GLN A 25 -12.66 10.16 22.64
N LEU A 26 -13.77 9.46 22.38
CA LEU A 26 -14.99 10.07 21.86
C LEU A 26 -15.55 11.12 22.82
N THR A 27 -15.64 10.83 24.13
CA THR A 27 -16.09 11.80 25.13
C THR A 27 -15.13 12.99 25.26
N LYS A 28 -13.82 12.77 25.16
CA LYS A 28 -12.84 13.88 25.09
C LYS A 28 -13.06 14.77 23.87
N PHE A 29 -13.29 14.17 22.70
CA PHE A 29 -13.57 14.90 21.47
C PHE A 29 -14.90 15.67 21.53
N MET A 30 -15.97 15.05 22.06
CA MET A 30 -17.27 15.70 22.29
C MET A 30 -17.12 16.94 23.17
N ARG A 31 -16.29 16.88 24.21
CA ARG A 31 -15.97 18.04 25.06
C ARG A 31 -15.24 19.15 24.29
N GLN A 32 -14.29 18.80 23.42
CA GLN A 32 -13.58 19.79 22.58
C GLN A 32 -14.57 20.58 21.72
N VAL A 33 -15.52 19.88 21.09
CA VAL A 33 -16.50 20.52 20.18
C VAL A 33 -17.74 21.05 20.91
N GLY A 34 -17.80 20.91 22.23
CA GLY A 34 -18.85 21.49 23.08
C GLY A 34 -20.20 20.78 23.02
N VAL A 35 -20.24 19.48 22.70
CA VAL A 35 -21.46 18.67 22.65
C VAL A 35 -21.49 17.64 23.79
N SER A 36 -22.70 17.23 24.18
CA SER A 36 -22.95 16.39 25.35
C SER A 36 -23.52 15.01 25.01
N THR A 37 -24.14 14.86 23.83
CA THR A 37 -24.72 13.58 23.38
C THR A 37 -24.18 13.16 22.02
N TRP A 38 -24.31 11.86 21.73
CA TRP A 38 -23.97 11.30 20.42
C TRP A 38 -24.79 11.94 19.29
N GLU A 39 -26.07 12.18 19.54
CA GLU A 39 -26.99 12.79 18.58
C GLU A 39 -26.56 14.22 18.22
N GLU A 40 -26.09 15.00 19.20
CA GLU A 40 -25.54 16.33 18.98
C GLU A 40 -24.26 16.28 18.15
N LEU A 41 -23.35 15.35 18.46
CA LEU A 41 -22.11 15.15 17.70
C LEU A 41 -22.40 14.75 16.24
N TYR A 42 -23.32 13.81 16.04
CA TYR A 42 -23.73 13.35 14.72
C TYR A 42 -24.41 14.48 13.92
N ALA A 43 -25.30 15.25 14.55
CA ALA A 43 -25.91 16.40 13.91
C ALA A 43 -24.86 17.46 13.52
N PHE A 44 -23.84 17.68 14.35
CA PHE A 44 -22.72 18.57 14.02
C PHE A 44 -21.91 18.05 12.82
N SER A 45 -21.54 16.78 12.80
CA SER A 45 -20.70 16.21 11.73
C SER A 45 -21.33 16.27 10.34
N VAL A 46 -22.67 16.17 10.27
CA VAL A 46 -23.41 16.25 9.01
C VAL A 46 -23.70 17.69 8.60
N ARG A 47 -24.05 18.55 9.56
CA ARG A 47 -24.45 19.94 9.28
C ARG A 47 -23.28 20.80 8.81
N ASP A 48 -22.09 20.57 9.36
CA ASP A 48 -20.89 21.36 9.06
C ASP A 48 -19.67 20.44 8.94
N VAL A 49 -19.55 19.80 7.78
CA VAL A 49 -18.51 18.81 7.48
C VAL A 49 -17.10 19.40 7.56
N GLU A 50 -16.91 20.61 7.04
CA GLU A 50 -15.60 21.28 7.05
C GLU A 50 -15.18 21.56 8.50
N LYS A 51 -16.05 22.20 9.29
CA LYS A 51 -15.74 22.52 10.69
C LYS A 51 -15.53 21.26 11.54
N PHE A 52 -16.36 20.23 11.35
CA PHE A 52 -16.18 18.96 12.03
C PHE A 52 -14.81 18.35 11.71
N THR A 53 -14.43 18.33 10.43
CA THR A 53 -13.15 17.78 9.98
C THR A 53 -11.98 18.57 10.56
N GLU A 54 -12.02 19.91 10.58
CA GLU A 54 -10.98 20.72 11.24
C GLU A 54 -10.81 20.36 12.72
N GLU A 55 -11.92 20.17 13.45
CA GLU A 55 -11.85 19.82 14.86
C GLU A 55 -11.29 18.42 15.07
N VAL A 56 -11.59 17.47 14.19
CA VAL A 56 -10.95 16.14 14.17
C VAL A 56 -9.45 16.26 13.95
N LEU A 57 -9.02 17.03 12.94
CA LEU A 57 -7.59 17.24 12.65
C LEU A 57 -6.85 17.85 13.85
N LYS A 58 -7.45 18.84 14.52
CA LYS A 58 -6.89 19.43 15.74
C LYS A 58 -6.83 18.42 16.88
N PHE A 59 -7.88 17.63 17.08
CA PHE A 59 -7.94 16.63 18.15
C PHE A 59 -6.89 15.53 17.96
N LEU A 60 -6.66 15.12 16.72
CA LEU A 60 -5.64 14.12 16.36
C LEU A 60 -4.25 14.73 16.16
N ASP A 61 -4.12 16.06 16.29
CA ASP A 61 -2.90 16.84 16.00
C ASP A 61 -2.29 16.44 14.64
N ILE A 62 -3.14 16.33 13.60
CA ILE A 62 -2.72 16.09 12.22
C ILE A 62 -2.31 17.42 11.60
N LYS A 63 -1.09 17.46 11.06
CA LYS A 63 -0.46 18.68 10.55
C LYS A 63 -0.21 18.55 9.06
N PHE A 64 -0.44 19.65 8.37
CA PHE A 64 -0.15 19.78 6.95
C PHE A 64 0.96 20.80 6.77
N ASP A 65 1.96 20.45 5.96
CA ASP A 65 3.03 21.35 5.55
C ASP A 65 3.33 21.16 4.05
N PRO A 66 3.05 22.15 3.20
CA PRO A 66 2.39 23.42 3.51
C PRO A 66 0.92 23.24 3.94
N PRO A 67 0.34 24.20 4.71
CA PRO A 67 -1.03 24.11 5.18
C PRO A 67 -2.06 24.19 4.05
N TYR A 68 -3.25 23.61 4.26
CA TYR A 68 -4.40 23.79 3.36
C TYR A 68 -5.00 25.19 3.47
N GLU A 69 -5.61 25.65 2.38
CA GLU A 69 -6.43 26.86 2.34
C GLU A 69 -7.92 26.53 2.50
N LYS A 70 -8.35 25.35 2.07
CA LYS A 70 -9.75 24.90 2.11
C LYS A 70 -9.84 23.42 2.46
N VAL A 71 -10.74 23.07 3.38
CA VAL A 71 -10.92 21.68 3.83
C VAL A 71 -11.63 20.83 2.79
N LEU A 72 -12.68 21.34 2.16
CA LEU A 72 -13.46 20.60 1.17
C LEU A 72 -13.84 21.48 -0.02
N ASP A 73 -13.48 21.05 -1.22
CA ASP A 73 -13.91 21.66 -2.48
C ASP A 73 -14.74 20.69 -3.32
N THR A 74 -16.03 20.99 -3.44
CA THR A 74 -17.01 20.26 -4.25
C THR A 74 -17.44 21.02 -5.50
N SER A 75 -16.70 22.07 -5.91
CA SER A 75 -17.01 22.87 -7.10
C SER A 75 -17.06 22.07 -8.40
N GLY A 76 -16.39 20.91 -8.45
CA GLY A 76 -16.43 19.96 -9.56
C GLY A 76 -17.58 18.95 -9.52
N GLY A 77 -18.44 18.99 -8.50
CA GLY A 77 -19.44 17.95 -8.21
C GLY A 77 -19.11 17.21 -6.91
N ILE A 78 -20.14 16.69 -6.24
CA ILE A 78 -19.97 15.95 -4.96
C ILE A 78 -19.31 14.58 -5.17
N GLU A 79 -19.34 14.07 -6.40
CA GLU A 79 -18.69 12.85 -6.86
C GLU A 79 -17.20 13.03 -7.13
N PHE A 80 -16.71 14.28 -7.20
CA PHE A 80 -15.29 14.64 -7.34
C PHE A 80 -14.85 15.60 -6.22
N PRO A 81 -15.04 15.24 -4.94
CA PRO A 81 -14.63 16.08 -3.84
C PRO A 81 -13.10 16.17 -3.82
N ARG A 82 -12.57 17.36 -3.54
CA ARG A 82 -11.15 17.54 -3.22
C ARG A 82 -11.01 17.98 -1.78
N TRP A 83 -10.25 17.24 -1.01
CA TRP A 83 -9.98 17.54 0.38
C TRP A 83 -8.65 18.29 0.53
N PHE A 84 -8.60 19.21 1.49
CA PHE A 84 -7.39 19.93 1.89
C PHE A 84 -6.67 20.63 0.72
N ALA A 85 -7.43 21.36 -0.10
CA ALA A 85 -6.92 22.15 -1.22
C ALA A 85 -6.17 23.42 -0.73
N GLY A 86 -5.21 23.90 -1.52
CA GLY A 86 -4.27 24.98 -1.22
C GLY A 86 -2.93 24.47 -0.67
N GLY A 87 -1.80 25.17 -0.88
CA GLY A 87 -0.51 24.85 -0.22
C GLY A 87 0.68 24.48 -1.12
N PHE A 88 0.62 23.41 -1.93
CA PHE A 88 1.75 22.94 -2.76
C PHE A 88 2.03 23.81 -4.01
N PRO A 89 3.25 24.31 -4.26
CA PRO A 89 3.57 24.88 -5.56
C PRO A 89 3.59 23.79 -6.63
N GLN A 90 2.54 23.72 -7.47
CA GLN A 90 2.53 22.84 -8.64
C GLN A 90 3.58 23.37 -9.64
N SER A 91 4.64 22.61 -9.91
CA SER A 91 5.43 22.91 -11.11
C SER A 91 4.52 22.66 -12.31
N ARG A 92 4.60 23.51 -13.35
CA ARG A 92 3.72 23.43 -14.54
C ARG A 92 3.79 22.09 -15.29
N LYS A 93 4.78 21.24 -14.99
CA LYS A 93 5.01 19.94 -15.63
C LYS A 93 4.11 18.86 -15.01
N ASP A 94 3.99 18.86 -13.68
CA ASP A 94 3.27 17.85 -12.91
C ASP A 94 1.75 17.94 -13.11
N ALA A 95 1.23 19.15 -13.37
CA ALA A 95 -0.20 19.38 -13.64
C ALA A 95 -0.71 18.65 -14.89
N LYS A 96 0.15 18.45 -15.91
CA LYS A 96 -0.23 17.75 -17.15
C LYS A 96 -0.17 16.23 -17.02
N GLU A 97 0.73 15.72 -16.19
CA GLU A 97 0.89 14.29 -15.91
C GLU A 97 -0.22 13.79 -14.97
N ALA A 98 -0.53 14.53 -13.89
CA ALA A 98 -1.64 14.19 -12.99
C ALA A 98 -3.00 14.15 -13.73
N GLN A 99 -3.24 15.09 -14.66
CA GLN A 99 -4.47 15.09 -15.48
C GLN A 99 -4.51 13.96 -16.51
N ALA A 100 -3.35 13.41 -16.90
CA ALA A 100 -3.25 12.26 -17.78
C ALA A 100 -3.46 10.94 -17.02
N GLU A 101 -2.93 10.83 -15.80
CA GLU A 101 -3.11 9.66 -14.91
C GLU A 101 -4.54 9.52 -14.42
N THR A 102 -5.20 10.60 -13.98
CA THR A 102 -6.63 10.55 -13.62
C THR A 102 -7.52 10.16 -14.80
N ARG A 103 -7.17 10.58 -16.03
CA ARG A 103 -7.88 10.15 -17.25
C ARG A 103 -7.61 8.70 -17.65
N ALA A 104 -6.41 8.18 -17.38
CA ALA A 104 -6.07 6.77 -17.62
C ALA A 104 -6.85 5.85 -16.68
N VAL A 105 -7.01 6.22 -15.41
CA VAL A 105 -7.82 5.47 -14.44
C VAL A 105 -9.32 5.51 -14.79
N ALA A 106 -9.80 6.61 -15.34
CA ALA A 106 -11.22 6.79 -15.68
C ALA A 106 -11.65 6.21 -17.05
N SER A 107 -10.74 5.70 -17.89
CA SER A 107 -11.04 5.30 -19.29
C SER A 107 -10.88 3.81 -19.61
N VAL A 108 -11.18 2.93 -18.65
CA VAL A 108 -11.44 1.51 -18.99
C VAL A 108 -12.82 1.41 -19.67
N PRO A 109 -12.93 1.01 -20.94
CA PRO A 109 -14.22 0.86 -21.60
C PRO A 109 -15.00 -0.31 -20.99
N LEU A 110 -16.26 -0.07 -20.64
CA LEU A 110 -17.23 -1.13 -20.36
C LEU A 110 -17.47 -1.91 -21.65
N SER A 111 -16.87 -3.09 -21.80
CA SER A 111 -17.22 -4.02 -22.88
C SER A 111 -18.59 -4.64 -22.58
N GLU A 112 -19.50 -4.59 -23.55
CA GLU A 112 -20.83 -5.18 -23.48
C GLU A 112 -20.79 -6.70 -23.17
N PRO A 113 -21.78 -7.26 -22.46
CA PRO A 113 -21.77 -8.65 -22.03
C PRO A 113 -21.97 -9.61 -23.22
N GLY A 114 -20.88 -10.25 -23.65
CA GLY A 114 -20.89 -11.40 -24.55
C GLY A 114 -21.39 -12.66 -23.83
N ALA A 115 -22.23 -13.43 -24.52
CA ALA A 115 -22.97 -14.58 -24.03
C ALA A 115 -22.12 -15.65 -23.32
N ILE A 116 -22.67 -16.16 -22.21
CA ILE A 116 -22.13 -17.24 -21.38
C ILE A 116 -22.26 -18.57 -22.14
N ALA A 117 -21.13 -19.21 -22.44
CA ALA A 117 -21.09 -20.63 -22.82
C ALA A 117 -20.90 -21.47 -21.55
N THR A 118 -21.90 -22.29 -21.24
CA THR A 118 -21.89 -23.27 -20.16
C THR A 118 -21.04 -24.48 -20.55
N GLY A 119 -19.97 -24.78 -19.81
CA GLY A 119 -19.20 -26.01 -19.92
C GLY A 119 -18.88 -26.58 -18.54
N SER A 120 -19.35 -27.81 -18.28
CA SER A 120 -19.15 -28.58 -17.04
C SER A 120 -17.68 -28.89 -16.74
N PRO A 121 -17.31 -29.13 -15.47
CA PRO A 121 -15.96 -29.51 -15.08
C PRO A 121 -15.84 -31.04 -15.05
N ASP A 122 -15.06 -31.63 -15.96
CA ASP A 122 -14.43 -32.95 -15.81
C ASP A 122 -13.37 -33.10 -16.91
N GLY A 123 -12.12 -33.41 -16.54
CA GLY A 123 -11.08 -33.74 -17.51
C GLY A 123 -9.64 -33.46 -17.09
N ASP A 124 -9.10 -34.38 -16.28
CA ASP A 124 -7.74 -34.94 -16.27
C ASP A 124 -6.50 -34.09 -16.60
N LEU A 125 -5.57 -34.11 -15.63
CA LEU A 125 -4.15 -33.80 -15.80
C LEU A 125 -3.54 -34.66 -16.92
N GLN A 126 -2.94 -34.01 -17.91
CA GLN A 126 -1.84 -34.60 -18.68
C GLN A 126 -0.64 -33.67 -18.70
N THR A 127 0.48 -34.24 -18.26
CA THR A 127 1.83 -33.69 -18.31
C THR A 127 2.33 -33.59 -19.75
N SER A 128 2.94 -32.47 -20.12
CA SER A 128 3.91 -32.44 -21.21
C SER A 128 5.02 -31.44 -20.93
N ASP A 129 6.20 -32.01 -20.81
CA ASP A 129 7.54 -31.43 -20.78
C ASP A 129 7.88 -30.74 -22.11
N SER A 130 8.47 -29.54 -22.05
CA SER A 130 9.46 -29.06 -23.04
C SER A 130 10.01 -27.68 -22.66
N SER A 131 11.31 -27.69 -22.38
CA SER A 131 12.26 -26.59 -22.29
C SER A 131 12.39 -25.76 -23.59
N GLU A 132 12.46 -24.43 -23.46
CA GLU A 132 13.48 -23.53 -24.06
C GLU A 132 13.03 -22.06 -23.99
N LEU A 133 13.84 -21.19 -23.37
CA LEU A 133 13.65 -19.74 -23.32
C LEU A 133 14.25 -19.08 -24.58
N PRO A 134 13.54 -18.15 -25.26
CA PRO A 134 14.13 -17.37 -26.34
C PRO A 134 14.83 -16.10 -25.81
N PRO A 135 15.94 -15.63 -26.42
CA PRO A 135 16.65 -14.44 -25.96
C PRO A 135 15.91 -13.15 -26.33
N ARG A 136 15.80 -12.21 -25.38
CA ARG A 136 15.21 -10.87 -25.62
C ARG A 136 16.22 -9.94 -26.31
N ARG A 137 15.81 -9.35 -27.44
CA ARG A 137 16.60 -8.42 -28.26
C ARG A 137 16.76 -7.05 -27.58
N ARG A 138 17.99 -6.54 -27.56
CA ARG A 138 18.31 -5.11 -27.36
C ARG A 138 17.89 -4.31 -28.60
N ASN A 139 17.00 -3.34 -28.46
CA ASN A 139 16.78 -2.32 -29.48
C ASN A 139 17.55 -1.04 -29.12
N GLY A 140 18.65 -0.81 -29.84
CA GLY A 140 19.26 0.52 -29.98
C GLY A 140 18.62 1.25 -31.15
N GLY A 141 18.20 2.50 -30.95
CA GLY A 141 17.64 3.36 -31.99
C GLY A 141 17.95 4.83 -31.72
N THR A 142 18.82 5.39 -32.54
CA THR A 142 19.22 6.82 -32.61
C THR A 142 18.07 7.69 -33.17
N PRO A 143 17.94 8.98 -32.81
CA PRO A 143 16.77 9.79 -33.17
C PRO A 143 16.92 10.53 -34.51
N PRO A 144 15.83 10.91 -35.21
CA PRO A 144 15.90 11.88 -36.28
C PRO A 144 15.49 13.30 -35.84
N LYS A 145 15.94 14.22 -36.68
CA LYS A 145 16.13 15.66 -36.48
C LYS A 145 14.87 16.51 -36.65
N GLN A 146 14.96 17.72 -36.09
CA GLN A 146 14.09 18.89 -36.29
C GLN A 146 13.95 19.33 -37.76
N GLY A 147 12.77 19.85 -38.10
CA GLY A 147 12.48 20.70 -39.25
C GLY A 147 11.07 21.30 -39.09
N GLY A 148 10.97 22.63 -39.02
CA GLY A 148 9.72 23.36 -38.76
C GLY A 148 8.88 23.64 -40.01
N ASP A 149 7.66 24.16 -39.83
CA ASP A 149 7.26 25.51 -40.26
C ASP A 149 5.86 25.86 -39.72
N LEU A 150 5.62 27.17 -39.59
CA LEU A 150 4.42 27.84 -39.08
C LEU A 150 3.26 27.83 -40.09
N SER A 151 2.02 27.71 -39.62
CA SER A 151 0.92 28.51 -40.16
C SER A 151 -0.22 28.71 -39.16
N SER A 152 -0.74 29.92 -39.23
CA SER A 152 -1.65 30.64 -38.35
C SER A 152 -3.12 30.22 -38.46
N HIS A 153 -3.79 30.11 -37.32
CA HIS A 153 -5.21 30.46 -37.21
C HIS A 153 -5.44 31.21 -35.89
N GLU A 154 -5.78 32.49 -36.01
CA GLU A 154 -6.34 33.31 -34.94
C GLU A 154 -7.83 32.96 -34.76
N SER A 155 -8.23 32.73 -33.51
CA SER A 155 -9.60 32.94 -33.04
C SER A 155 -9.57 33.32 -31.56
N GLU A 156 -10.33 34.36 -31.24
CA GLU A 156 -10.45 35.21 -30.05
C GLU A 156 -10.55 34.55 -28.64
N PRO A 157 -10.37 35.33 -27.55
CA PRO A 157 -10.04 34.83 -26.23
C PRO A 157 -11.30 34.40 -25.45
N GLY A 158 -11.48 33.08 -25.33
CA GLY A 158 -12.39 32.48 -24.37
C GLY A 158 -11.69 32.35 -23.01
N ALA A 159 -12.17 33.10 -22.02
CA ALA A 159 -11.76 32.99 -20.63
C ALA A 159 -11.93 31.53 -20.15
N VAL A 160 -10.82 30.87 -19.82
CA VAL A 160 -10.82 29.62 -19.06
C VAL A 160 -10.12 29.91 -17.75
N ALA A 161 -10.87 29.81 -16.66
CA ALA A 161 -10.38 30.01 -15.31
C ALA A 161 -9.14 29.11 -15.06
N THR A 162 -7.98 29.73 -14.95
CA THR A 162 -6.76 29.08 -14.47
C THR A 162 -6.83 28.96 -12.95
N GLY A 163 -7.65 28.03 -12.47
CA GLY A 163 -7.60 27.60 -11.07
C GLY A 163 -6.43 26.65 -10.87
N SER A 164 -5.23 27.20 -10.72
CA SER A 164 -4.07 26.47 -10.21
C SER A 164 -4.35 26.12 -8.75
N LEU A 165 -4.85 24.92 -8.48
CA LEU A 165 -5.07 24.47 -7.11
C LEU A 165 -3.90 23.59 -6.69
N SER A 166 -3.04 24.24 -5.91
CA SER A 166 -2.09 23.66 -4.97
C SER A 166 -2.82 22.77 -3.95
N HIS A 167 -2.19 21.76 -3.37
CA HIS A 167 -2.80 20.88 -2.35
C HIS A 167 -1.96 20.91 -1.07
N ALA A 168 -2.54 20.64 0.09
CA ALA A 168 -1.75 20.72 1.32
C ALA A 168 -0.74 19.58 1.38
N GLY A 169 0.42 19.77 2.00
CA GLY A 169 1.40 18.69 2.08
C GLY A 169 1.12 17.79 3.29
N LEU A 170 1.09 16.48 3.08
CA LEU A 170 0.99 15.50 4.16
C LEU A 170 1.57 14.16 3.70
N ASN A 171 2.60 13.70 4.40
CA ASN A 171 3.11 12.34 4.27
C ASN A 171 2.69 11.51 5.48
N ILE A 172 2.05 10.36 5.24
CA ILE A 172 1.50 9.51 6.31
C ILE A 172 2.59 8.99 7.24
N THR A 173 3.81 8.75 6.72
CA THR A 173 4.91 8.22 7.51
C THR A 173 5.36 9.22 8.57
N GLU A 174 5.32 10.52 8.25
CA GLU A 174 5.60 11.56 9.24
C GLU A 174 4.58 11.51 10.39
N MET A 175 3.29 11.37 10.05
CA MET A 175 2.20 11.34 11.02
C MET A 175 2.15 10.05 11.84
N CYS A 176 2.51 8.92 11.26
CA CYS A 176 2.48 7.63 11.94
C CYS A 176 3.77 7.34 12.73
N LEU A 177 4.91 7.94 12.37
CA LEU A 177 6.21 7.48 12.85
C LEU A 177 7.16 8.61 13.25
N ASP A 178 7.50 9.52 12.34
CA ASP A 178 8.59 10.50 12.59
C ASP A 178 8.24 11.46 13.73
N ARG A 179 6.99 11.90 13.84
CA ARG A 179 6.53 12.76 14.95
C ARG A 179 6.64 12.12 16.34
N TRP A 180 6.74 10.79 16.40
CA TRP A 180 6.81 10.01 17.64
C TRP A 180 8.24 9.68 18.05
N GLN A 181 9.26 10.19 17.35
CA GLN A 181 10.66 9.99 17.69
C GLN A 181 11.15 10.90 18.84
N THR A 182 10.28 11.18 19.82
CA THR A 182 10.63 11.93 21.02
C THR A 182 11.30 11.03 22.06
N ASP A 183 12.02 11.60 23.02
CA ASP A 183 12.64 10.83 24.11
C ASP A 183 11.62 10.05 24.96
N GLU A 184 10.37 10.52 25.00
CA GLU A 184 9.29 9.85 25.74
C GLU A 184 8.70 8.65 24.97
N MET A 185 8.67 8.73 23.64
CA MET A 185 7.89 7.82 22.79
C MET A 185 8.74 6.82 22.00
N LYS A 186 9.98 7.15 21.65
CA LYS A 186 10.83 6.31 20.78
C LYS A 186 11.05 4.89 21.33
N ASP A 187 11.11 4.74 22.66
CA ASP A 187 11.33 3.46 23.33
C ASP A 187 10.01 2.74 23.69
N GLN A 188 8.85 3.33 23.36
CA GLN A 188 7.55 2.69 23.59
C GLN A 188 7.25 1.64 22.50
N PRO A 189 6.51 0.56 22.84
CA PRO A 189 6.05 -0.40 21.85
C PRO A 189 5.19 0.25 20.75
N ALA A 190 5.56 0.02 19.49
CA ALA A 190 4.82 0.43 18.29
C ALA A 190 4.15 -0.77 17.59
N VAL A 191 4.86 -1.90 17.50
CA VAL A 191 4.35 -3.14 16.90
C VAL A 191 4.54 -4.28 17.87
N ILE A 192 3.47 -5.04 18.12
CA ILE A 192 3.53 -6.28 18.89
C ILE A 192 3.12 -7.40 17.94
N PHE A 193 4.05 -8.30 17.66
CA PHE A 193 3.83 -9.42 16.76
C PHE A 193 3.80 -10.74 17.52
N GLU A 194 2.62 -11.35 17.53
CA GLU A 194 2.35 -12.59 18.26
C GLU A 194 2.82 -13.86 17.53
N GLY A 195 2.98 -13.79 16.20
CA GLY A 195 3.34 -14.94 15.36
C GLY A 195 2.33 -16.09 15.38
N GLU A 196 2.60 -17.15 14.62
CA GLU A 196 1.88 -18.43 14.71
C GLU A 196 2.87 -19.54 15.08
N LYS A 197 2.64 -20.20 16.22
CA LYS A 197 3.52 -21.26 16.76
C LYS A 197 3.37 -22.62 16.06
N SER A 198 2.28 -22.83 15.32
CA SER A 198 1.66 -24.15 15.11
C SER A 198 2.34 -25.10 14.13
N ILE A 199 3.27 -24.63 13.28
CA ILE A 199 3.87 -25.49 12.24
C ILE A 199 5.24 -26.02 12.65
N LEU A 200 5.90 -25.35 13.60
CA LEU A 200 7.32 -25.62 13.87
C LEU A 200 7.52 -26.95 14.61
N GLU A 201 6.65 -27.35 15.56
CA GLU A 201 6.88 -28.56 16.35
C GLU A 201 6.53 -29.87 15.64
N GLU A 202 5.45 -29.92 14.85
CA GLU A 202 5.00 -31.17 14.18
C GLU A 202 5.80 -31.47 12.91
N ASP A 203 6.16 -30.46 12.10
CA ASP A 203 6.94 -30.69 10.87
C ASP A 203 8.42 -30.98 11.14
N LEU A 204 9.02 -30.44 12.22
CA LEU A 204 10.35 -30.85 12.71
C LEU A 204 10.37 -32.34 13.12
N GLN A 205 9.26 -32.86 13.65
CA GLN A 205 9.13 -34.29 14.02
C GLN A 205 8.86 -35.19 12.82
N LEU A 206 8.19 -34.69 11.77
CA LEU A 206 7.82 -35.45 10.58
C LEU A 206 8.93 -35.57 9.53
N GLY A 207 10.08 -34.92 9.72
CA GLY A 207 11.21 -34.99 8.80
C GLY A 207 10.93 -34.35 7.44
N ASN A 208 9.93 -33.48 7.37
CA ASN A 208 9.60 -32.72 6.17
C ASN A 208 10.75 -31.74 5.88
N SER A 209 11.45 -31.96 4.76
CA SER A 209 12.71 -31.30 4.39
C SER A 209 12.57 -29.83 3.95
N TYR A 210 11.49 -29.15 4.33
CA TYR A 210 11.21 -27.77 3.91
C TYR A 210 12.07 -26.73 4.65
N PHE A 211 12.77 -27.13 5.71
CA PHE A 211 13.59 -26.24 6.54
C PHE A 211 15.08 -26.46 6.25
N ALA A 212 15.78 -25.38 5.89
CA ALA A 212 17.22 -25.43 5.70
C ALA A 212 17.93 -25.78 7.03
N LYS A 213 18.87 -26.74 6.98
CA LYS A 213 19.74 -27.08 8.10
C LYS A 213 20.51 -25.84 8.55
N GLY A 214 20.40 -25.47 9.82
CA GLY A 214 21.15 -24.35 10.42
C GLY A 214 20.35 -23.07 10.67
N THR A 215 19.04 -23.06 10.41
CA THR A 215 18.16 -21.91 10.78
C THR A 215 17.73 -21.91 12.25
N GLU A 216 18.15 -22.90 13.03
CA GLU A 216 17.81 -23.14 14.45
C GLU A 216 17.95 -21.89 15.34
N SER A 217 18.91 -20.99 15.07
CA SER A 217 19.14 -19.79 15.88
C SER A 217 18.14 -18.64 15.66
N TYR A 218 17.40 -18.62 14.54
CA TYR A 218 16.39 -17.58 14.27
C TYR A 218 15.05 -17.88 14.97
N TRP A 219 14.73 -19.15 15.23
CA TRP A 219 13.41 -19.58 15.74
C TRP A 219 13.28 -19.56 17.25
N ASP A 220 14.37 -19.77 17.98
CA ASP A 220 14.37 -19.88 19.45
C ASP A 220 14.01 -18.57 20.17
N ASN A 221 14.02 -17.42 19.47
CA ASN A 221 13.62 -16.11 19.99
C ASN A 221 12.57 -15.39 19.13
N ALA A 222 11.93 -16.05 18.16
CA ALA A 222 11.21 -15.36 17.08
C ALA A 222 9.89 -14.71 17.48
N PHE A 223 9.17 -15.23 18.50
CA PHE A 223 7.82 -14.75 18.87
C PHE A 223 7.51 -14.88 20.38
N PRO A 224 6.83 -13.89 20.99
CA PRO A 224 6.39 -12.63 20.37
C PRO A 224 7.56 -11.66 20.14
N GLU A 225 7.52 -10.92 19.03
CA GLU A 225 8.47 -9.84 18.70
C GLU A 225 7.78 -8.49 19.02
N THR A 226 8.48 -7.58 19.69
CA THR A 226 8.00 -6.20 19.89
C THR A 226 8.99 -5.24 19.26
N LEU A 227 8.49 -4.33 18.43
CA LEU A 227 9.25 -3.20 17.91
C LEU A 227 8.86 -1.94 18.64
N THR A 228 9.85 -1.23 19.14
CA THR A 228 9.69 0.15 19.61
C THR A 228 9.46 1.11 18.43
N TYR A 229 8.98 2.33 18.70
CA TYR A 229 8.85 3.37 17.68
C TYR A 229 10.20 3.70 17.01
N GLY A 230 11.30 3.69 17.76
CA GLY A 230 12.64 3.94 17.26
C GLY A 230 13.15 2.83 16.35
N GLU A 231 12.95 1.56 16.75
CA GLU A 231 13.31 0.41 15.90
C GLU A 231 12.47 0.37 14.62
N LEU A 232 11.17 0.67 14.71
CA LEU A 232 10.30 0.75 13.54
C LEU A 232 10.76 1.87 12.59
N ALA A 233 11.08 3.06 13.12
CA ALA A 233 11.59 4.18 12.33
C ALA A 233 12.88 3.84 11.59
N ASN A 234 13.84 3.23 12.29
CA ASN A 234 15.09 2.80 11.70
C ASN A 234 14.86 1.78 10.56
N ARG A 235 14.02 0.76 10.79
CA ARG A 235 13.69 -0.25 9.76
C ARG A 235 12.97 0.35 8.55
N VAL A 236 12.05 1.29 8.77
CA VAL A 236 11.35 2.03 7.70
C VAL A 236 12.32 2.89 6.89
N GLU A 237 13.26 3.57 7.55
CA GLU A 237 14.24 4.42 6.87
C GLU A 237 15.23 3.60 6.04
N LEU A 238 15.75 2.50 6.61
CA LEU A 238 16.64 1.58 5.90
C LEU A 238 15.98 1.03 4.63
N PHE A 239 14.74 0.56 4.74
CA PHE A 239 14.05 0.00 3.58
C PHE A 239 13.68 1.07 2.54
N ALA A 240 13.28 2.26 2.98
CA ALA A 240 13.06 3.40 2.09
C ALA A 240 14.33 3.75 1.30
N ALA A 241 15.51 3.70 1.94
CA ALA A 241 16.79 3.96 1.30
C ALA A 241 17.17 2.89 0.28
N ALA A 242 16.97 1.62 0.61
CA ALA A 242 17.15 0.52 -0.33
C ALA A 242 16.27 0.72 -1.57
N MET A 243 15.00 1.07 -1.41
CA MET A 243 14.10 1.34 -2.53
C MET A 243 14.56 2.54 -3.38
N ARG A 244 15.04 3.62 -2.75
CA ARG A 244 15.60 4.80 -3.46
C ARG A 244 16.87 4.45 -4.24
N ALA A 245 17.76 3.65 -3.67
CA ALA A 245 18.97 3.19 -4.35
C ALA A 245 18.64 2.40 -5.61
N GLU A 246 17.50 1.70 -5.61
CA GLU A 246 16.97 0.97 -6.77
C GLU A 246 16.16 1.83 -7.74
N GLY A 247 16.13 3.15 -7.52
CA GLY A 247 15.46 4.11 -8.39
C GLY A 247 13.93 4.03 -8.35
N LEU A 248 13.37 3.58 -7.23
CA LEU A 248 11.94 3.68 -6.92
C LEU A 248 11.66 5.01 -6.22
N GLY A 249 10.47 5.57 -6.40
CA GLY A 249 10.10 6.83 -5.75
C GLY A 249 8.67 7.26 -5.99
N LYS A 250 8.44 8.58 -5.90
CA LYS A 250 7.11 9.18 -5.97
C LYS A 250 6.31 8.70 -7.19
N GLY A 251 5.08 8.22 -6.96
CA GLY A 251 4.17 7.74 -8.00
C GLY A 251 4.40 6.30 -8.48
N ASP A 252 5.52 5.65 -8.13
CA ASP A 252 5.72 4.25 -8.49
C ASP A 252 4.78 3.33 -7.68
N ALA A 253 4.06 2.43 -8.34
CA ALA A 253 3.25 1.41 -7.67
C ALA A 253 4.10 0.21 -7.24
N ILE A 254 3.98 -0.18 -5.96
CA ILE A 254 4.76 -1.24 -5.33
C ILE A 254 3.82 -2.26 -4.68
N GLY A 255 3.86 -3.50 -5.17
CA GLY A 255 3.06 -4.60 -4.64
C GLY A 255 3.55 -5.07 -3.27
N ILE A 256 2.65 -5.25 -2.31
CA ILE A 256 2.95 -5.86 -1.01
C ILE A 256 2.27 -7.23 -0.95
N HIS A 257 3.04 -8.29 -1.20
CA HIS A 257 2.64 -9.70 -1.13
C HIS A 257 3.26 -10.37 0.11
N LEU A 258 2.98 -9.80 1.28
CA LEU A 258 3.48 -10.28 2.57
C LEU A 258 2.34 -10.79 3.47
N PRO A 259 2.60 -11.76 4.36
CA PRO A 259 1.66 -12.17 5.41
C PRO A 259 1.54 -11.10 6.51
N MET A 260 0.82 -11.40 7.59
CA MET A 260 0.72 -10.50 8.76
C MET A 260 1.99 -10.58 9.62
N VAL A 261 3.08 -10.00 9.14
CA VAL A 261 4.40 -9.90 9.80
C VAL A 261 4.79 -8.43 9.97
N PRO A 262 5.75 -8.07 10.86
CA PRO A 262 6.19 -6.69 11.07
C PRO A 262 6.68 -6.02 9.79
N GLU A 263 7.30 -6.79 8.89
CA GLU A 263 7.81 -6.29 7.62
C GLU A 263 6.71 -5.73 6.72
N THR A 264 5.46 -6.13 6.92
CA THR A 264 4.30 -5.60 6.17
C THR A 264 4.02 -4.13 6.51
N ILE A 265 4.06 -3.76 7.80
CA ILE A 265 3.88 -2.35 8.19
C ILE A 265 5.13 -1.53 7.88
N ILE A 266 6.32 -2.11 8.03
CA ILE A 266 7.58 -1.49 7.59
C ILE A 266 7.51 -1.16 6.10
N SER A 267 7.04 -2.11 5.27
CA SER A 267 6.89 -1.92 3.83
C SER A 267 5.92 -0.79 3.48
N LEU A 268 4.73 -0.79 4.10
CA LEU A 268 3.73 0.26 3.84
C LEU A 268 4.26 1.65 4.18
N LEU A 269 4.89 1.81 5.34
CA LEU A 269 5.43 3.10 5.78
C LEU A 269 6.67 3.51 4.97
N ALA A 270 7.51 2.57 4.54
CA ALA A 270 8.66 2.87 3.69
C ALA A 270 8.22 3.31 2.28
N ILE A 271 7.19 2.67 1.71
CA ILE A 271 6.58 3.05 0.43
C ILE A 271 5.99 4.46 0.54
N GLY A 272 5.21 4.73 1.60
CA GLY A 272 4.68 6.07 1.88
C GLY A 272 5.78 7.12 2.05
N ARG A 273 6.89 6.77 2.73
CA ARG A 273 8.03 7.66 2.97
C ARG A 273 8.67 8.15 1.67
N ILE A 274 8.71 7.32 0.63
CA ILE A 274 9.27 7.68 -0.68
C ILE A 274 8.23 8.26 -1.65
N GLY A 275 6.99 8.47 -1.20
CA GLY A 275 5.86 8.95 -2.00
C GLY A 275 5.34 7.95 -3.04
N ALA A 276 5.75 6.68 -2.92
CA ALA A 276 5.30 5.60 -3.78
C ALA A 276 3.91 5.11 -3.35
N ILE A 277 3.28 4.29 -4.19
CA ILE A 277 1.90 3.83 -4.00
C ILE A 277 1.92 2.36 -3.58
N ALA A 278 1.42 2.08 -2.39
CA ALA A 278 1.32 0.71 -1.89
C ALA A 278 0.17 -0.04 -2.57
N VAL A 279 0.41 -1.27 -2.99
CA VAL A 279 -0.61 -2.13 -3.59
C VAL A 279 -0.65 -3.46 -2.84
N PRO A 280 -1.42 -3.57 -1.75
CA PRO A 280 -1.56 -4.83 -1.03
C PRO A 280 -2.13 -5.93 -1.92
N VAL A 281 -1.38 -7.02 -2.01
CA VAL A 281 -1.77 -8.25 -2.70
C VAL A 281 -1.80 -9.34 -1.65
N PHE A 282 -2.98 -9.89 -1.37
CA PHE A 282 -3.13 -10.91 -0.34
C PHE A 282 -2.16 -12.08 -0.57
N SER A 283 -1.36 -12.41 0.44
CA SER A 283 -0.26 -13.39 0.35
C SER A 283 -0.70 -14.84 0.13
N GLY A 284 -2.01 -15.11 0.14
CA GLY A 284 -2.60 -16.40 -0.22
C GLY A 284 -3.31 -16.40 -1.58
N TYR A 285 -3.13 -15.37 -2.41
CA TYR A 285 -3.64 -15.37 -3.77
C TYR A 285 -2.82 -16.30 -4.67
N GLY A 286 -3.51 -16.93 -5.63
CA GLY A 286 -2.85 -17.65 -6.71
C GLY A 286 -2.30 -16.70 -7.79
N VAL A 287 -1.44 -17.25 -8.65
CA VAL A 287 -0.71 -16.56 -9.72
C VAL A 287 -1.53 -15.50 -10.46
N LEU A 288 -2.67 -15.88 -11.04
CA LEU A 288 -3.49 -14.98 -11.85
C LEU A 288 -4.03 -13.78 -11.07
N ALA A 289 -4.31 -13.96 -9.77
CA ALA A 289 -4.81 -12.89 -8.93
C ALA A 289 -3.70 -11.91 -8.52
N ILE A 290 -2.46 -12.38 -8.40
CA ILE A 290 -1.28 -11.54 -8.19
C ILE A 290 -1.01 -10.73 -9.46
N GLU A 291 -0.84 -11.42 -10.60
CA GLU A 291 -0.57 -10.82 -11.92
C GLU A 291 -1.58 -9.72 -12.26
N ALA A 292 -2.88 -10.04 -12.20
CA ALA A 292 -3.94 -9.10 -12.59
C ALA A 292 -3.91 -7.79 -11.80
N ARG A 293 -3.46 -7.81 -10.53
CA ARG A 293 -3.35 -6.61 -9.69
C ARG A 293 -2.10 -5.82 -10.02
N LEU A 294 -0.97 -6.49 -10.18
CA LEU A 294 0.31 -5.84 -10.48
C LEU A 294 0.29 -5.21 -11.87
N THR A 295 -0.22 -5.91 -12.88
CA THR A 295 -0.32 -5.38 -14.25
C THR A 295 -1.31 -4.21 -14.34
N ALA A 296 -2.40 -4.22 -13.58
CA ALA A 296 -3.42 -3.17 -13.65
C ALA A 296 -2.93 -1.79 -13.16
N VAL A 297 -1.84 -1.74 -12.37
CA VAL A 297 -1.19 -0.49 -11.94
C VAL A 297 0.21 -0.32 -12.53
N GLU A 298 0.60 -1.17 -13.49
CA GLU A 298 1.96 -1.24 -14.04
C GLU A 298 3.03 -1.25 -12.93
N ALA A 299 2.84 -2.11 -11.92
CA ALA A 299 3.67 -2.14 -10.72
C ALA A 299 5.17 -2.22 -11.08
N ARG A 300 5.97 -1.40 -10.42
CA ARG A 300 7.41 -1.29 -10.66
C ARG A 300 8.23 -2.22 -9.78
N ALA A 301 7.70 -2.56 -8.60
CA ALA A 301 8.33 -3.53 -7.71
C ALA A 301 7.30 -4.40 -6.99
N LEU A 302 7.76 -5.54 -6.49
CA LEU A 302 7.00 -6.46 -5.65
C LEU A 302 7.81 -6.77 -4.38
N ILE A 303 7.15 -6.73 -3.23
CA ILE A 303 7.69 -7.19 -1.95
C ILE A 303 6.96 -8.49 -1.61
N THR A 304 7.67 -9.60 -1.50
CA THR A 304 7.11 -10.93 -1.25
C THR A 304 7.89 -11.65 -0.16
N CYS A 305 7.44 -12.83 0.25
CA CYS A 305 8.16 -13.70 1.18
C CYS A 305 8.39 -15.10 0.60
N ASP A 306 9.27 -15.85 1.28
CA ASP A 306 9.54 -17.26 1.06
C ASP A 306 8.31 -18.17 1.28
N GLY A 307 7.56 -17.92 2.35
CA GLY A 307 6.31 -18.59 2.69
C GLY A 307 5.89 -18.24 4.12
N PHE A 308 4.84 -18.86 4.66
CA PHE A 308 4.43 -18.60 6.06
C PHE A 308 3.44 -19.64 6.61
N PRO A 309 3.39 -19.82 7.94
CA PRO A 309 2.33 -20.59 8.59
C PRO A 309 1.00 -19.84 8.61
N ARG A 310 -0.10 -20.54 8.33
CA ARG A 310 -1.46 -20.03 8.53
C ARG A 310 -2.44 -21.13 8.88
N ARG A 311 -3.07 -21.02 10.05
CA ARG A 311 -4.09 -21.99 10.54
C ARG A 311 -3.56 -23.44 10.52
N GLY A 312 -2.33 -23.63 10.98
CA GLY A 312 -1.67 -24.94 11.02
C GLY A 312 -1.27 -25.51 9.66
N ARG A 313 -1.21 -24.70 8.60
CA ARG A 313 -0.73 -25.12 7.28
C ARG A 313 0.28 -24.14 6.71
N TYR A 314 1.30 -24.67 6.03
CA TYR A 314 2.28 -23.84 5.35
C TYR A 314 1.71 -23.31 4.03
N VAL A 315 1.91 -22.03 3.78
CA VAL A 315 1.55 -21.37 2.52
C VAL A 315 2.84 -21.07 1.75
N ALA A 316 3.02 -21.73 0.60
CA ALA A 316 4.15 -21.54 -0.31
C ALA A 316 3.97 -20.26 -1.16
N ALA A 317 4.02 -19.11 -0.52
CA ALA A 317 3.78 -17.80 -1.15
C ALA A 317 4.78 -17.50 -2.27
N PHE A 318 6.04 -17.92 -2.10
CA PHE A 318 7.10 -17.63 -3.07
C PHE A 318 6.86 -18.25 -4.44
N GLU A 319 6.39 -19.50 -4.50
CA GLU A 319 6.14 -20.19 -5.78
C GLU A 319 5.08 -19.45 -6.61
N SER A 320 3.99 -19.03 -5.95
CA SER A 320 2.91 -18.26 -6.60
C SER A 320 3.39 -16.89 -7.05
N ALA A 321 4.22 -16.23 -6.25
CA ALA A 321 4.81 -14.93 -6.59
C ALA A 321 5.78 -15.04 -7.77
N LEU A 322 6.68 -16.02 -7.76
CA LEU A 322 7.69 -16.21 -8.80
C LEU A 322 7.04 -16.48 -10.16
N GLU A 323 5.99 -17.30 -10.20
CA GLU A 323 5.25 -17.56 -11.43
C GLU A 323 4.52 -16.31 -11.93
N ALA A 324 3.94 -15.51 -11.02
CA ALA A 324 3.29 -14.26 -11.39
C ALA A 324 4.29 -13.22 -11.93
N VAL A 325 5.50 -13.16 -11.34
CA VAL A 325 6.58 -12.26 -11.77
C VAL A 325 6.99 -12.54 -13.22
N LYS A 326 7.06 -13.81 -13.66
CA LYS A 326 7.37 -14.17 -15.06
C LYS A 326 6.37 -13.57 -16.05
N ASN A 327 5.12 -13.43 -15.64
CA ASN A 327 4.03 -12.88 -16.45
C ASN A 327 3.82 -11.37 -16.26
N THR A 328 4.64 -10.72 -15.42
CA THR A 328 4.50 -9.29 -15.08
C THR A 328 5.74 -8.50 -15.53
N PRO A 329 5.93 -8.23 -16.84
CA PRO A 329 7.15 -7.63 -17.38
C PRO A 329 7.37 -6.16 -17.01
N CYS A 330 6.39 -5.50 -16.36
CA CYS A 330 6.54 -4.12 -15.87
C CYS A 330 7.38 -4.02 -14.59
N LEU A 331 7.54 -5.14 -13.86
CA LEU A 331 8.38 -5.19 -12.66
C LEU A 331 9.86 -4.96 -13.01
N ARG A 332 10.54 -4.20 -12.15
CA ARG A 332 11.98 -3.91 -12.24
C ARG A 332 12.77 -4.45 -11.06
N LYS A 333 12.10 -4.75 -9.95
CA LYS A 333 12.72 -5.23 -8.71
C LYS A 333 11.75 -6.11 -7.92
N VAL A 334 12.27 -7.16 -7.28
CA VAL A 334 11.51 -7.99 -6.34
C VAL A 334 12.28 -8.08 -5.02
N PHE A 335 11.70 -7.57 -3.94
CA PHE A 335 12.23 -7.73 -2.59
C PHE A 335 11.66 -9.00 -1.98
N VAL A 336 12.51 -9.90 -1.48
CA VAL A 336 12.11 -11.20 -0.94
C VAL A 336 12.46 -11.26 0.54
N LEU A 337 11.45 -11.43 1.37
CA LEU A 337 11.60 -11.70 2.80
C LEU A 337 11.85 -13.18 3.04
N THR A 338 13.05 -13.51 3.53
CA THR A 338 13.39 -14.85 3.98
C THR A 338 13.11 -14.96 5.48
N ARG A 339 11.86 -15.31 5.86
CA ARG A 339 11.44 -15.37 7.28
C ARG A 339 11.08 -16.76 7.77
N TYR A 340 10.74 -17.71 6.89
CA TYR A 340 10.23 -19.05 7.24
C TYR A 340 11.02 -20.22 6.62
N GLY A 341 12.18 -19.94 6.02
CA GLY A 341 13.27 -20.92 5.88
C GLY A 341 13.41 -21.65 4.54
N ARG A 342 13.06 -21.03 3.40
CA ARG A 342 13.38 -21.57 2.05
C ARG A 342 14.63 -20.92 1.42
N SER A 343 15.76 -20.91 2.12
CA SER A 343 16.98 -20.27 1.60
C SER A 343 17.48 -20.92 0.31
N ASP A 344 17.48 -22.25 0.20
CA ASP A 344 18.28 -22.93 -0.82
C ASP A 344 17.78 -22.72 -2.27
N GLU A 345 16.47 -22.54 -2.47
CA GLU A 345 15.89 -22.19 -3.78
C GLU A 345 15.97 -20.69 -4.07
N LEU A 346 16.09 -19.86 -3.02
CA LEU A 346 16.17 -18.41 -3.10
C LEU A 346 17.59 -17.91 -3.36
N THR A 347 18.59 -18.54 -2.75
CA THR A 347 19.99 -18.12 -2.82
C THR A 347 20.47 -17.91 -4.26
N PRO A 348 20.23 -18.82 -5.23
CA PRO A 348 20.66 -18.57 -6.61
C PRO A 348 20.00 -17.36 -7.28
N LEU A 349 18.78 -17.01 -6.87
CA LEU A 349 18.06 -15.82 -7.39
C LEU A 349 18.58 -14.54 -6.74
N LEU A 350 18.87 -14.58 -5.45
CA LEU A 350 19.42 -13.45 -4.68
C LEU A 350 20.89 -13.15 -5.08
N ASP A 351 21.66 -14.19 -5.40
CA ASP A 351 23.06 -14.07 -5.84
C ASP A 351 23.20 -13.71 -7.34
N ALA A 352 22.08 -13.55 -8.06
CA ALA A 352 22.11 -13.26 -9.48
C ALA A 352 22.71 -11.87 -9.76
N GLU A 353 23.66 -11.80 -10.71
CA GLU A 353 24.39 -10.56 -11.03
C GLU A 353 23.50 -9.42 -11.57
N ASP A 354 22.29 -9.73 -12.04
CA ASP A 354 21.34 -8.73 -12.53
C ASP A 354 20.67 -7.93 -11.39
N GLY A 355 20.77 -8.42 -10.15
CA GLY A 355 20.19 -7.81 -8.96
C GLY A 355 18.68 -7.68 -9.02
N PHE A 356 17.97 -8.46 -9.84
CA PHE A 356 16.52 -8.32 -9.99
C PHE A 356 15.76 -8.72 -8.71
N TYR A 357 16.29 -9.71 -7.99
CA TYR A 357 15.84 -10.10 -6.65
C TYR A 357 16.76 -9.48 -5.59
N PHE A 358 16.19 -9.00 -4.49
CA PHE A 358 16.91 -8.39 -3.38
C PHE A 358 16.42 -9.00 -2.07
N ASP A 359 17.32 -9.36 -1.15
CA ASP A 359 16.93 -9.88 0.17
C ASP A 359 16.41 -8.72 1.03
N LEU A 360 15.12 -8.76 1.36
CA LEU A 360 14.50 -7.72 2.18
C LEU A 360 15.17 -7.65 3.57
N GLY A 361 15.67 -8.78 4.07
CA GLY A 361 16.37 -8.82 5.34
C GLY A 361 17.67 -8.02 5.34
N ASP A 362 18.42 -8.03 4.25
CA ASP A 362 19.59 -7.17 4.09
C ASP A 362 19.18 -5.69 4.04
N ALA A 363 18.01 -5.36 3.48
CA ALA A 363 17.50 -4.00 3.47
C ALA A 363 16.99 -3.51 4.84
N ILE A 364 16.54 -4.42 5.72
CA ILE A 364 15.87 -4.04 6.99
C ILE A 364 16.78 -4.26 8.21
N TRP A 365 17.61 -5.30 8.20
CA TRP A 365 18.36 -5.80 9.36
C TRP A 365 19.88 -5.78 9.21
N SER A 366 20.43 -5.34 8.07
CA SER A 366 21.88 -5.33 7.86
C SER A 366 22.67 -4.61 8.95
N GLY A 367 22.02 -3.81 9.81
CA GLY A 367 22.66 -3.15 10.95
C GLY A 367 23.71 -2.12 10.52
N GLU A 368 23.93 -1.99 9.20
CA GLU A 368 24.74 -0.97 8.60
C GLU A 368 23.97 0.34 8.73
N GLN A 369 24.64 1.35 9.30
CA GLN A 369 24.17 2.72 9.19
C GLN A 369 24.03 3.07 7.71
N LEU A 370 22.92 3.71 7.37
CA LEU A 370 22.74 4.29 6.04
C LEU A 370 24.00 5.07 5.63
N PRO A 371 24.50 4.91 4.39
CA PRO A 371 25.63 5.70 3.92
C PRO A 371 25.38 7.20 4.11
N GLU A 372 24.12 7.61 3.95
CA GLU A 372 23.56 8.90 4.37
C GLU A 372 22.09 8.68 4.80
N PRO A 373 21.62 9.28 5.91
CA PRO A 373 20.20 9.27 6.27
C PRO A 373 19.32 9.76 5.12
N LEU A 374 18.15 9.17 4.92
CA LEU A 374 17.28 9.54 3.79
C LEU A 374 16.79 10.99 3.88
N GLY A 375 16.85 11.58 5.08
CA GLY A 375 16.30 12.88 5.40
C GLY A 375 14.79 12.81 5.65
N SER A 376 14.11 13.93 5.44
CA SER A 376 12.64 14.02 5.59
C SER A 376 11.92 13.13 4.57
N PRO A 377 10.72 12.61 4.88
CA PRO A 377 9.87 11.94 3.91
C PRO A 377 9.67 12.76 2.63
N GLU A 378 9.39 12.07 1.52
CA GLU A 378 9.03 12.71 0.26
C GLU A 378 7.81 13.61 0.45
N PRO A 379 7.88 14.89 0.03
CA PRO A 379 6.73 15.77 0.04
C PRO A 379 5.61 15.25 -0.87
N THR A 380 4.51 14.85 -0.25
CA THR A 380 3.27 14.43 -0.92
C THR A 380 2.16 15.42 -0.66
N SER A 381 1.26 15.56 -1.63
CA SER A 381 0.03 16.30 -1.43
C SER A 381 -1.00 15.47 -0.67
N ALA A 382 -1.98 16.12 -0.06
CA ALA A 382 -3.08 15.49 0.65
C ALA A 382 -3.86 14.51 -0.24
N GLU A 383 -3.88 14.75 -1.56
CA GLU A 383 -4.59 13.96 -2.58
C GLU A 383 -3.65 13.02 -3.36
N ASP A 384 -2.35 12.99 -3.05
CA ASP A 384 -1.46 12.01 -3.67
C ASP A 384 -1.88 10.60 -3.20
N PRO A 385 -1.96 9.61 -4.11
CA PRO A 385 -2.37 8.26 -3.74
C PRO A 385 -1.31 7.60 -2.86
N LEU A 386 -1.71 7.14 -1.68
CA LEU A 386 -0.88 6.35 -0.78
C LEU A 386 -1.01 4.86 -1.09
N ILE A 387 -2.23 4.39 -1.33
CA ILE A 387 -2.54 2.96 -1.39
C ILE A 387 -3.67 2.66 -2.38
N ILE A 388 -3.51 1.59 -3.15
CA ILE A 388 -4.56 1.06 -4.03
C ILE A 388 -4.99 -0.32 -3.52
N LEU A 389 -6.24 -0.40 -3.05
CA LEU A 389 -6.84 -1.60 -2.50
C LEU A 389 -7.76 -2.25 -3.52
N TYR A 390 -7.42 -3.47 -3.93
CA TYR A 390 -8.25 -4.23 -4.87
C TYR A 390 -9.36 -4.98 -4.17
N THR A 391 -10.60 -4.75 -4.61
CA THR A 391 -11.78 -5.48 -4.15
C THR A 391 -12.30 -6.42 -5.23
N SER A 392 -12.86 -7.56 -4.82
CA SER A 392 -13.59 -8.46 -5.71
C SER A 392 -14.97 -7.86 -5.99
N GLY A 393 -15.17 -7.30 -7.17
CA GLY A 393 -16.50 -6.92 -7.64
C GLY A 393 -17.36 -8.16 -7.93
N THR A 394 -18.68 -8.01 -7.93
CA THR A 394 -19.62 -9.08 -8.31
C THR A 394 -19.57 -9.42 -9.80
N THR A 395 -19.00 -8.54 -10.63
CA THR A 395 -18.80 -8.73 -12.07
C THR A 395 -17.51 -8.03 -12.53
N GLY A 396 -16.74 -8.67 -13.42
CA GLY A 396 -15.59 -8.07 -14.10
C GLY A 396 -14.23 -8.20 -13.41
N LYS A 397 -13.24 -7.46 -13.93
CA LYS A 397 -11.87 -7.40 -13.40
C LYS A 397 -11.86 -6.75 -12.00
N PRO A 398 -10.89 -7.08 -11.12
CA PRO A 398 -10.72 -6.42 -9.82
C PRO A 398 -10.69 -4.89 -9.95
N LYS A 399 -11.36 -4.19 -9.02
CA LYS A 399 -11.40 -2.73 -9.00
C LYS A 399 -10.42 -2.21 -7.95
N GLY A 400 -9.45 -1.40 -8.37
CA GLY A 400 -8.50 -0.73 -7.48
C GLY A 400 -9.13 0.52 -6.90
N ILE A 401 -9.29 0.56 -5.58
CA ILE A 401 -9.78 1.72 -4.83
C ILE A 401 -8.55 2.47 -4.33
N ALA A 402 -8.35 3.70 -4.81
CA ALA A 402 -7.28 4.56 -4.35
C ALA A 402 -7.68 5.28 -3.07
N HIS A 403 -6.78 5.28 -2.08
CA HIS A 403 -6.83 6.15 -0.92
C HIS A 403 -5.60 7.04 -0.89
N THR A 404 -5.81 8.27 -0.49
CA THR A 404 -4.83 9.34 -0.46
C THR A 404 -4.07 9.37 0.87
N HIS A 405 -3.09 10.26 0.99
CA HIS A 405 -2.31 10.41 2.21
C HIS A 405 -3.08 11.01 3.39
N ALA A 406 -3.94 12.00 3.13
CA ALA A 406 -4.87 12.56 4.12
C ALA A 406 -6.16 11.76 4.15
#